data_AF-A0A356UES0-F1
#
_entry.id   AF-A0A356UES0-F1
#
_cell.length_a   1.000
_cell.length_b   1.000
_cell.length_c   1.000
_cell.angle_alpha   90.00
_cell.angle_beta   90.00
_cell.angle_gamma   90.00
#
_symmetry.space_group_name_H-M   'P 1'
#
loop_
_entity.id
_entity.type
_entity.pdbx_description
1 polymer ?
#
loop_
_entity_poly.entity_id
_entity_poly.type
_entity_poly.pdbx_seq_one_letter_code
_entity_poly.pdbx_strand_id
1 'polypeptide(L)'
;MYCEECKQRPATVHFTQVYNGKTVETHLCQQCYAQKGGIIFDVAKQLSLPNLLGSFFVSNYNLQDMKSLSQNSSCPNCGIKLSDISNTGRLGCSQCYTAFEKELEPT
;
A
#
# COMPACT_ATOMS: atom_id res chain seq x y z
N MET A 1 -20.78 -19.73 -16.43
CA MET A 1 -21.69 -18.91 -15.57
C MET A 1 -21.67 -17.46 -16.04
N TYR A 2 -22.79 -16.75 -15.96
CA TYR A 2 -22.91 -15.35 -16.36
C TYR A 2 -22.53 -14.40 -15.22
N CYS A 3 -22.09 -13.20 -15.57
CA CYS A 3 -21.80 -12.10 -14.65
C CYS A 3 -22.98 -11.82 -13.74
N GLU A 4 -22.74 -11.78 -12.43
CA GLU A 4 -23.78 -11.60 -11.43
C GLU A 4 -24.47 -10.24 -11.47
N GLU A 5 -23.79 -9.21 -11.96
CA GLU A 5 -24.33 -7.85 -12.08
C GLU A 5 -25.18 -7.66 -13.33
N CYS A 6 -24.55 -7.76 -14.51
CA CYS A 6 -25.25 -7.44 -15.75
C CYS A 6 -26.07 -8.59 -16.31
N LYS A 7 -25.79 -9.84 -15.90
CA LYS A 7 -26.39 -11.08 -16.46
C LYS A 7 -26.27 -11.26 -17.98
N GLN A 8 -25.52 -10.40 -18.68
CA GLN A 8 -25.42 -10.36 -20.15
C GLN A 8 -24.14 -11.00 -20.70
N ARG A 9 -23.07 -11.05 -19.91
CA ARG A 9 -21.75 -11.53 -20.32
C ARG A 9 -21.29 -12.67 -19.44
N PRO A 10 -20.44 -13.59 -19.92
CA PRO A 10 -19.82 -14.60 -19.06
C PRO A 10 -19.01 -13.94 -17.94
N ALA A 11 -19.04 -14.55 -16.75
CA ALA A 11 -18.17 -14.15 -15.67
C ALA A 11 -16.73 -14.60 -16.00
N THR A 12 -15.78 -13.67 -15.88
CA THR A 12 -14.35 -13.87 -16.20
C THR A 12 -13.44 -13.43 -15.06
N VAL A 13 -14.00 -12.83 -14.01
CA VAL A 13 -13.32 -12.38 -12.80
C VAL A 13 -14.02 -13.01 -11.60
N HIS A 14 -13.24 -13.63 -10.72
CA HIS A 14 -13.70 -14.32 -9.53
C HIS A 14 -12.90 -13.81 -8.33
N PHE A 15 -13.57 -13.31 -7.30
CA PHE A 15 -12.90 -12.91 -6.07
C PHE A 15 -13.74 -13.28 -4.85
N THR A 16 -13.02 -13.51 -3.76
CA THR A 16 -13.57 -14.00 -2.49
C THR A 16 -13.28 -12.96 -1.42
N GLN A 17 -14.32 -12.50 -0.73
CA GLN A 17 -14.22 -11.56 0.37
C GLN A 17 -14.57 -12.26 1.68
N VAL A 18 -13.76 -12.05 2.71
CA VAL A 18 -14.04 -12.53 4.07
C VAL A 18 -14.37 -11.33 4.94
N TYR A 19 -15.61 -11.27 5.43
CA TYR A 19 -16.05 -10.22 6.36
C TYR A 19 -16.78 -10.86 7.54
N ASN A 20 -16.34 -10.57 8.77
CA ASN A 20 -16.86 -11.19 10.01
C ASN A 20 -16.88 -12.73 9.96
N GLY A 21 -15.82 -13.33 9.42
CA GLY A 21 -15.71 -14.80 9.29
C GLY A 21 -16.65 -15.42 8.26
N LYS A 22 -17.42 -14.62 7.52
CA LYS A 22 -18.24 -15.09 6.40
C LYS A 22 -17.53 -14.85 5.09
N THR A 23 -17.48 -15.90 4.29
CA THR A 23 -16.91 -15.88 2.94
C THR A 23 -18.01 -15.57 1.94
N VAL A 24 -17.83 -14.53 1.14
CA VAL A 24 -18.69 -14.15 0.02
C VAL A 24 -17.89 -14.26 -1.26
N GLU A 25 -18.36 -15.08 -2.19
CA GLU A 25 -17.80 -15.20 -3.53
C GLU A 25 -18.60 -14.34 -4.50
N THR A 26 -17.91 -13.71 -5.46
CA THR A 26 -18.56 -12.88 -6.47
C THR A 26 -17.97 -13.16 -7.85
N HIS A 27 -18.84 -13.30 -8.84
CA HIS A 27 -18.48 -13.68 -10.20
C HIS A 27 -18.90 -12.60 -11.20
N LEU A 28 -17.95 -11.79 -11.68
CA LEU A 28 -18.19 -10.64 -12.57
C LEU A 28 -17.57 -10.84 -13.95
N CYS A 29 -18.13 -10.20 -14.98
CA CYS A 29 -17.42 -9.97 -16.23
C CYS A 29 -16.42 -8.82 -16.08
N GLN A 30 -15.42 -8.78 -16.98
CA GLN A 30 -14.38 -7.76 -16.99
C GLN A 30 -14.89 -6.31 -16.96
N GLN A 31 -15.98 -5.99 -17.68
CA GLN A 31 -16.54 -4.63 -17.70
C GLN A 31 -17.18 -4.23 -16.36
N CYS A 32 -18.04 -5.08 -15.79
CA CYS A 32 -18.66 -4.81 -14.49
C CYS A 32 -17.61 -4.76 -13.38
N TYR A 33 -16.57 -5.59 -13.48
CA TYR A 33 -15.43 -5.53 -12.59
C TYR A 33 -14.61 -4.24 -12.77
N ALA A 34 -14.37 -3.73 -13.97
CA ALA A 34 -13.66 -2.46 -14.12
C ALA A 34 -14.44 -1.29 -13.51
N GLN A 35 -15.78 -1.32 -13.62
CA GLN A 35 -16.67 -0.31 -13.04
C GLN A 35 -16.75 -0.39 -11.50
N LYS A 36 -16.79 -1.59 -10.92
CA LYS A 36 -16.84 -1.81 -9.46
C LYS A 36 -15.45 -1.86 -8.78
N GLY A 37 -14.50 -2.45 -9.46
CA GLY A 37 -13.17 -2.86 -8.97
C GLY A 37 -12.22 -1.69 -8.73
N GLY A 38 -12.48 -0.51 -9.32
CA GLY A 38 -11.80 0.71 -8.94
C GLY A 38 -11.88 0.95 -7.43
N ILE A 39 -13.03 0.73 -6.81
CA ILE A 39 -13.27 1.03 -5.39
C ILE A 39 -12.67 -0.03 -4.46
N ILE A 40 -12.80 -1.32 -4.79
CA ILE A 40 -12.30 -2.42 -3.95
C ILE A 40 -10.76 -2.49 -3.99
N PHE A 41 -10.16 -2.27 -5.17
CA PHE A 41 -8.71 -2.23 -5.30
C PHE A 41 -8.12 -0.92 -4.80
N ASP A 42 -8.81 0.21 -4.88
CA ASP A 42 -8.32 1.44 -4.25
C ASP A 42 -8.31 1.34 -2.74
N VAL A 43 -9.36 0.81 -2.10
CA VAL A 43 -9.37 0.67 -0.64
C VAL A 43 -8.30 -0.32 -0.17
N ALA A 44 -8.11 -1.44 -0.88
CA ALA A 44 -7.03 -2.39 -0.59
C ALA A 44 -5.62 -1.79 -0.84
N LYS A 45 -5.47 -0.91 -1.84
CA LYS A 45 -4.23 -0.15 -2.06
C LYS A 45 -4.02 0.91 -0.98
N GLN A 46 -5.06 1.66 -0.60
CA GLN A 46 -5.01 2.70 0.43
C GLN A 46 -4.67 2.11 1.80
N LEU A 47 -5.18 0.92 2.13
CA LEU A 47 -4.85 0.16 3.33
C LEU A 47 -3.62 -0.75 3.16
N SER A 48 -2.87 -0.65 2.05
CA SER A 48 -1.67 -1.46 1.89
C SER A 48 -0.65 -1.08 2.96
N LEU A 49 0.01 -2.10 3.53
CA LEU A 49 0.99 -1.93 4.61
C LEU A 49 2.03 -0.82 4.32
N PRO A 50 2.56 -0.66 3.09
CA PRO A 50 3.46 0.43 2.78
C PRO A 50 2.82 1.82 2.91
N ASN A 51 1.57 2.00 2.47
CA ASN A 51 0.90 3.30 2.59
C ASN A 51 0.60 3.65 4.05
N LEU A 52 0.27 2.66 4.87
CA LEU A 52 0.11 2.83 6.31
C LEU A 52 1.44 3.22 6.98
N LEU A 53 2.53 2.54 6.64
CA LEU A 53 3.86 2.84 7.16
C LEU A 53 4.32 4.24 6.75
N GLY A 54 4.16 4.63 5.48
CA GLY A 54 4.48 5.98 5.02
C GLY A 54 3.71 7.06 5.79
N SER A 55 2.41 6.86 5.99
CA SER A 55 1.58 7.78 6.78
C SER A 55 1.99 7.86 8.25
N PHE A 56 2.45 6.75 8.84
CA PHE A 56 2.99 6.71 10.20
C PHE A 56 4.29 7.51 10.33
N PHE A 57 5.20 7.40 9.36
CA PHE A 57 6.42 8.21 9.33
C PHE A 57 6.11 9.70 9.23
N VAL A 58 5.15 10.09 8.39
CA VAL A 58 4.73 11.50 8.27
C VAL A 58 4.04 12.02 9.53
N SER A 59 3.35 11.18 10.28
CA SER A 59 2.62 11.60 11.49
C SER A 59 3.51 11.77 12.72
N ASN A 60 4.58 10.96 12.85
CA ASN A 60 5.52 11.07 13.98
C ASN A 60 6.58 12.16 13.78
N TYR A 61 6.91 12.51 12.53
CA TYR A 61 7.85 13.58 12.22
C TYR A 61 7.10 14.82 11.72
N ASN A 62 7.08 15.90 12.52
CA ASN A 62 6.59 17.20 12.04
C ASN A 62 7.37 17.60 10.77
N LEU A 63 6.68 18.12 9.75
CA LEU A 63 7.27 18.55 8.47
C LEU A 63 8.44 19.55 8.64
N GLN A 64 8.52 20.24 9.79
CA GLN A 64 9.65 21.09 10.18
C GLN A 64 10.93 20.30 10.53
N ASP A 65 10.83 19.16 11.20
CA ASP A 65 11.98 18.33 11.61
C ASP A 65 12.60 17.58 10.42
N MET A 66 11.77 17.17 9.46
CA MET A 66 12.19 16.54 8.20
C MET A 66 13.11 17.43 7.34
N LYS A 67 13.07 18.75 7.52
CA LYS A 67 13.95 19.68 6.81
C LYS A 67 15.40 19.62 7.31
N SER A 68 15.63 19.17 8.54
CA SER A 68 16.97 18.92 9.09
C SER A 68 17.52 17.54 8.70
N LEU A 69 16.65 16.52 8.61
CA LEU A 69 16.98 15.18 8.10
C LEU A 69 17.29 15.15 6.59
N SER A 70 16.98 16.23 5.87
CA SER A 70 17.30 16.42 4.45
C SER A 70 18.80 16.45 4.12
N GLN A 71 19.70 16.48 5.11
CA GLN A 71 21.13 16.37 4.85
C GLN A 71 21.57 14.90 4.74
N ASN A 72 21.17 14.28 3.62
CA ASN A 72 21.89 13.19 2.95
C ASN A 72 22.10 11.84 3.67
N SER A 73 21.12 11.31 4.42
CA SER A 73 21.16 9.86 4.73
C SER A 73 20.56 9.07 3.55
N SER A 74 21.43 8.68 2.60
CA SER A 74 21.12 7.64 1.62
C SER A 74 21.68 6.31 2.11
N CYS A 75 20.98 5.21 1.86
CA CYS A 75 21.50 3.90 2.22
C CYS A 75 22.82 3.65 1.44
N PRO A 76 23.93 3.30 2.10
CA PRO A 76 25.22 3.10 1.42
C PRO A 76 25.20 1.93 0.42
N ASN A 77 24.27 0.97 0.60
CA ASN A 77 24.18 -0.21 -0.24
C ASN A 77 23.28 -0.02 -1.47
N CYS A 78 22.12 0.64 -1.32
CA CYS A 78 21.14 0.76 -2.42
C CYS A 78 20.81 2.20 -2.82
N GLY A 79 21.35 3.20 -2.12
CA GLY A 79 21.19 4.62 -2.45
C GLY A 79 19.82 5.22 -2.15
N ILE A 80 18.86 4.46 -1.63
CA ILE A 80 17.53 4.98 -1.28
C ILE A 80 17.65 6.03 -0.16
N LYS A 81 16.91 7.14 -0.27
CA LYS A 81 16.87 8.18 0.76
C LYS A 81 15.78 7.90 1.78
N LEU A 82 15.96 8.40 3.00
CA LEU A 82 14.93 8.33 4.03
C LEU A 82 13.61 8.97 3.58
N SER A 83 13.66 10.08 2.84
CA SER A 83 12.47 10.73 2.27
C SER A 83 11.67 9.82 1.33
N ASP A 84 12.36 8.97 0.56
CA ASP A 84 11.70 8.02 -0.35
C ASP A 84 11.01 6.92 0.44
N ILE A 85 11.62 6.49 1.55
CA ILE A 85 11.04 5.51 2.49
C ILE A 85 9.80 6.12 3.15
N SER A 86 9.83 7.36 3.64
CA SER A 86 8.66 8.01 4.23
C SER A 86 7.52 8.21 3.23
N ASN A 87 7.82 8.53 1.97
CA ASN A 87 6.80 8.73 0.94
C ASN A 87 6.18 7.42 0.45
N THR A 88 6.94 6.32 0.40
CA THR A 88 6.51 5.05 -0.19
C THR A 88 6.18 3.97 0.85
N GLY A 89 6.65 4.13 2.08
CA GLY A 89 6.68 3.11 3.14
C GLY A 89 7.47 1.86 2.77
N ARG A 90 8.45 1.96 1.86
CA ARG A 90 9.25 0.81 1.39
C ARG A 90 10.73 1.04 1.60
N LEU A 91 11.40 0.03 2.14
CA LEU A 91 12.86 -0.03 2.21
C LEU A 91 13.42 -0.59 0.90
N GLY A 92 14.62 -0.14 0.52
CA GLY A 92 15.27 -0.55 -0.74
C GLY A 92 16.07 -1.85 -0.63
N CYS A 93 16.68 -2.13 0.53
CA CYS A 93 17.43 -3.36 0.80
C CYS A 93 17.45 -3.66 2.31
N SER A 94 18.00 -4.82 2.70
CA SER A 94 18.10 -5.21 4.11
C SER A 94 18.95 -4.25 4.96
N GLN A 95 19.99 -3.64 4.38
CA GLN A 95 20.85 -2.69 5.10
C GLN A 95 20.16 -1.36 5.42
N CYS A 96 18.98 -1.08 4.86
CA CYS A 96 18.21 0.09 5.22
C CYS A 96 17.77 0.06 6.69
N TYR A 97 17.56 -1.11 7.30
CA TYR A 97 17.21 -1.21 8.73
C TYR A 97 18.32 -0.66 9.64
N THR A 98 19.58 -0.90 9.30
CA THR A 98 20.73 -0.40 10.05
C THR A 98 21.05 1.05 9.68
N ALA A 99 20.96 1.39 8.38
CA ALA A 99 21.28 2.73 7.90
C ALA A 99 20.34 3.82 8.43
N PHE A 100 19.10 3.45 8.77
CA PHE A 100 18.04 4.35 9.26
C PHE A 100 17.49 3.89 10.63
N GLU A 101 18.30 3.18 11.42
CA GLU A 101 17.85 2.55 12.67
C GLU A 101 17.15 3.55 13.60
N LYS A 102 17.76 4.73 13.80
CA LYS A 102 17.24 5.79 14.66
C LYS A 102 15.91 6.35 14.18
N GLU A 103 15.72 6.41 12.86
CA GLU A 103 14.51 6.96 12.24
C GLU A 103 13.39 5.92 12.07
N LEU A 104 13.74 4.63 12.15
CA LEU A 104 12.81 3.50 12.10
C LEU A 104 12.38 3.02 13.49
N GLU A 105 13.07 3.43 14.55
CA GLU A 105 12.66 3.13 15.93
C GLU A 105 11.32 3.81 16.25
N PRO A 106 10.31 3.07 16.73
CA PRO A 106 9.05 3.65 17.18
C PRO A 106 9.26 4.42 18.49
N THR A 107 8.86 5.69 18.51
CA THR A 107 8.78 6.52 19.73
C THR A 107 7.58 6.20 20.60
#